data_AF-A0A1F5YUU5-F1
#
_entry.id   AF-A0A1F5YUU5-F1
#
_cell.length_a   1.000
_cell.length_b   1.000
_cell.length_c   1.000
_cell.angle_alpha   90.00
_cell.angle_beta   90.00
_cell.angle_gamma   90.00
#
_symmetry.space_group_name_H-M   'P 1'
#
loop_
_entity.id
_entity.type
_entity.pdbx_description
1 polymer ?
#
loop_
_entity_poly.entity_id
_entity_poly.type
_entity_poly.pdbx_seq_one_letter_code
_entity_poly.pdbx_strand_id
1 'polypeptide(L)'
;MEKKLKEIYKNNKLIVWAAVVAVVLTLGILLKIKDEVTRFTLIMPIFAGFILFSILITPDEELEDEDREEKEASPKKTKSPKSR
;
A
#
# COMPACT_ATOMS: atom_id res chain seq x y z
N MET A 1 0.85 13.24 -17.88
CA MET A 1 0.11 12.39 -16.92
C MET A 1 -0.95 11.53 -17.60
N GLU A 2 -1.76 12.05 -18.53
CA GLU A 2 -2.85 11.30 -19.18
C GLU A 2 -2.42 10.05 -19.97
N LYS A 3 -1.25 10.07 -20.64
CA LYS A 3 -0.76 8.92 -21.41
C LYS A 3 -0.32 7.75 -20.51
N LYS A 4 0.38 8.04 -19.40
CA LYS A 4 0.82 7.03 -18.43
C LYS A 4 -0.36 6.37 -17.70
N LEU A 5 -1.38 7.17 -17.34
CA LEU A 5 -2.62 6.64 -16.76
C LEU A 5 -3.37 5.73 -17.73
N LYS A 6 -3.39 6.07 -19.02
CA LYS A 6 -3.99 5.21 -20.06
C LYS A 6 -3.23 3.91 -20.28
N GLU A 7 -1.90 3.92 -20.19
CA GLU A 7 -1.08 2.70 -20.30
C GLU A 7 -1.27 1.76 -19.11
N ILE A 8 -1.23 2.29 -17.87
CA ILE A 8 -1.51 1.51 -16.65
C ILE A 8 -2.93 0.91 -16.71
N TYR A 9 -3.91 1.70 -17.14
CA TYR A 9 -5.28 1.23 -17.33
C TYR A 9 -5.41 0.20 -18.46
N LYS A 10 -4.51 0.15 -19.44
CA LYS A 10 -4.59 -0.84 -20.52
C LYS A 10 -3.91 -2.15 -20.15
N ASN A 11 -2.79 -2.06 -19.42
CA ASN A 11 -1.97 -3.21 -19.05
C ASN A 11 -2.51 -3.94 -17.81
N ASN A 12 -3.09 -3.22 -16.83
CA ASN A 12 -3.53 -3.83 -15.57
C ASN A 12 -4.91 -3.34 -15.10
N LYS A 13 -5.92 -3.46 -15.97
CA LYS A 13 -7.32 -3.11 -15.65
C LYS A 13 -7.81 -3.73 -14.34
N LEU A 14 -7.42 -4.97 -14.07
CA LEU A 14 -7.87 -5.72 -12.90
C LEU A 14 -7.35 -5.10 -11.60
N ILE A 15 -6.08 -4.71 -11.54
CA ILE A 15 -5.50 -4.01 -10.38
C ILE A 15 -6.18 -2.66 -10.18
N VAL A 16 -6.38 -1.89 -11.26
CA VAL A 16 -7.02 -0.58 -11.15
C VAL A 16 -8.45 -0.70 -10.63
N TRP A 17 -9.22 -1.67 -11.12
CA TRP A 17 -10.56 -1.94 -10.60
C TRP A 17 -10.54 -2.43 -9.14
N ALA A 18 -9.62 -3.32 -8.79
CA ALA A 18 -9.44 -3.78 -7.42
C ALA A 18 -9.10 -2.62 -6.46
N ALA A 19 -8.24 -1.70 -6.88
CA ALA A 19 -7.89 -0.51 -6.12
C ALA A 19 -9.09 0.41 -5.91
N VAL A 20 -9.87 0.67 -6.97
CA VAL A 20 -11.10 1.48 -6.87
C VAL A 20 -12.09 0.84 -5.90
N VAL A 21 -12.33 -0.46 -6.00
CA VAL A 21 -13.25 -1.18 -5.10
C VAL A 21 -12.75 -1.13 -3.65
N ALA A 22 -11.45 -1.35 -3.41
CA ALA A 22 -10.86 -1.30 -2.07
C ALA A 22 -11.02 0.08 -1.43
N VAL A 23 -10.80 1.16 -2.19
CA VAL A 23 -10.97 2.55 -1.72
C VAL A 23 -12.44 2.82 -1.38
N VAL A 24 -13.38 2.42 -2.24
CA VAL A 24 -14.82 2.62 -2.01
C VAL A 24 -15.28 1.89 -0.74
N LEU A 25 -14.85 0.65 -0.54
CA LEU A 25 -15.19 -0.13 0.66
C LEU A 25 -14.59 0.50 1.93
N THR A 26 -13.34 0.93 1.86
CA THR A 26 -12.64 1.59 2.99
C THR A 26 -13.34 2.89 3.39
N LEU A 27 -13.71 3.74 2.41
CA LEU A 27 -14.48 4.95 2.66
C LEU A 27 -15.88 4.63 3.21
N GLY A 28 -16.53 3.59 2.69
CA GLY A 28 -17.81 3.11 3.21
C GLY A 28 -17.74 2.76 4.69
N ILE A 29 -16.68 2.05 5.11
CA ILE A 29 -16.44 1.69 6.51
C ILE A 29 -16.18 2.93 7.37
N LEU A 30 -15.33 3.85 6.90
CA LEU A 30 -15.00 5.09 7.61
C LEU A 30 -16.25 5.94 7.90
N LEU A 31 -17.17 6.02 6.93
CA LEU A 31 -18.39 6.81 7.05
C LEU A 31 -19.50 6.11 7.86
N LYS A 32 -19.66 4.78 7.72
CA LYS A 32 -20.76 4.02 8.36
C LYS A 32 -20.46 3.63 9.80
N ILE A 33 -19.22 3.30 10.11
CA ILE A 33 -18.82 2.81 11.43
C ILE A 33 -18.22 3.97 12.19
N LYS A 34 -18.57 4.15 13.46
CA LYS A 34 -18.02 5.21 14.32
C LYS A 34 -16.89 4.73 15.22
N ASP A 35 -16.94 3.46 15.60
CA ASP A 35 -15.95 2.83 16.47
C ASP A 35 -14.61 2.63 15.75
N GLU A 36 -13.53 3.08 16.39
CA GLU A 36 -12.18 3.07 15.81
C GLU A 36 -11.64 1.66 15.65
N VAL A 37 -11.77 0.82 16.68
CA VAL A 37 -11.25 -0.56 16.66
C VAL A 37 -11.94 -1.36 15.56
N THR A 38 -13.26 -1.28 15.49
CA THR A 38 -14.06 -1.98 14.47
C THR A 38 -13.70 -1.51 13.05
N ARG A 39 -13.44 -0.21 12.85
CA ARG A 39 -12.96 0.30 11.55
C ARG A 39 -11.64 -0.36 11.15
N PHE A 40 -10.66 -0.36 12.04
CA PHE A 40 -9.36 -0.98 11.75
C PHE A 40 -9.48 -2.48 11.48
N THR A 41 -10.29 -3.19 12.27
CA THR A 41 -10.52 -4.63 12.07
C THR A 41 -11.15 -4.94 10.72
N LEU A 42 -12.00 -4.07 10.17
CA LEU A 42 -12.64 -4.29 8.88
C LEU A 42 -11.82 -3.79 7.69
N ILE A 43 -11.02 -2.74 7.89
CA ILE A 43 -10.14 -2.17 6.88
C ILE A 43 -8.91 -3.07 6.66
N MET A 44 -8.37 -3.69 7.71
CA MET A 44 -7.15 -4.49 7.64
C MET A 44 -7.27 -5.69 6.66
N PRO A 45 -8.36 -6.49 6.65
CA PRO A 45 -8.56 -7.54 5.65
C PRO A 45 -8.69 -7.01 4.23
N ILE A 46 -9.27 -5.81 4.04
CA ILE A 46 -9.40 -5.19 2.71
C ILE A 46 -8.02 -4.83 2.17
N PHE A 47 -7.15 -4.23 2.99
CA PHE A 47 -5.77 -3.94 2.60
C PHE A 47 -4.96 -5.21 2.36
N ALA A 48 -5.03 -6.20 3.26
CA ALA A 48 -4.33 -7.47 3.10
C ALA A 48 -4.77 -8.20 1.82
N GLY A 49 -6.08 -8.23 1.55
CA GLY A 49 -6.63 -8.81 0.33
C GLY A 49 -6.20 -8.08 -0.93
N PHE A 50 -6.14 -6.74 -0.89
CA PHE A 50 -5.64 -5.94 -2.01
C PHE A 50 -4.15 -6.20 -2.28
N ILE A 51 -3.30 -6.20 -1.25
CA ILE A 51 -1.86 -6.46 -1.40
C ILE A 51 -1.62 -7.87 -1.94
N LEU A 52 -2.31 -8.88 -1.38
CA LEU A 52 -2.21 -10.25 -1.86
C LEU A 52 -2.66 -10.38 -3.32
N PHE A 53 -3.76 -9.72 -3.69
CA PHE A 53 -4.24 -9.69 -5.06
C PHE A 53 -3.24 -9.04 -6.01
N SER A 54 -2.64 -7.92 -5.60
CA SER A 54 -1.59 -7.24 -6.37
C SER A 54 -0.41 -8.17 -6.60
N ILE A 55 0.14 -8.79 -5.56
CA ILE A 55 1.29 -9.71 -5.70
C ILE A 55 0.97 -10.88 -6.63
N LEU A 56 -0.27 -11.41 -6.60
CA LEU A 56 -0.66 -12.53 -7.45
C LEU A 56 -0.83 -12.19 -8.93
N ILE A 57 -1.03 -10.91 -9.25
CA ILE A 57 -1.37 -10.47 -10.61
C ILE A 57 -0.32 -9.53 -11.21
N THR A 58 0.58 -9.00 -10.39
CA THR A 58 1.77 -8.30 -10.83
C THR A 58 2.71 -9.28 -11.53
N PRO A 59 3.10 -9.03 -12.80
CA PRO A 59 4.07 -9.86 -13.50
C PRO A 59 5.46 -9.75 -12.84
N ASP A 60 6.24 -10.83 -12.88
CA ASP A 60 7.53 -10.95 -12.16
C ASP A 60 8.53 -9.80 -12.45
N GLU A 61 8.43 -9.14 -13.62
CA GLU A 61 9.27 -7.99 -14.02
C GLU A 61 9.10 -6.73 -13.14
N GLU A 62 7.93 -6.51 -12.51
CA GLU A 62 7.69 -5.29 -11.69
C GLU A 62 8.12 -5.46 -10.21
N LEU A 63 8.39 -6.69 -9.75
CA LEU A 63 8.77 -6.99 -8.36
C LEU A 63 10.30 -6.89 -8.12
N GLU A 64 11.13 -6.97 -9.16
CA GLU A 64 12.59 -6.96 -9.02
C GLU A 64 13.20 -5.54 -8.94
N ASP A 65 12.45 -4.50 -9.35
CA ASP A 65 12.95 -3.13 -9.45
C ASP A 65 12.67 -2.25 -8.21
N GLU A 66 11.68 -2.58 -7.36
CA GLU A 66 11.30 -1.74 -6.20
C GLU A 66 12.01 -2.11 -4.87
N ASP A 67 12.66 -3.28 -4.77
CA ASP A 67 13.31 -3.73 -3.52
C ASP A 67 14.64 -3.00 -3.19
N ARG A 68 15.04 -1.99 -3.96
CA ARG A 68 16.36 -1.32 -3.83
C ARG A 68 16.38 0.08 -3.25
N GLU A 69 15.26 0.77 -3.01
CA GLU A 69 15.30 2.21 -2.64
C GLU A 69 14.77 2.65 -1.25
N GLU A 70 14.41 1.75 -0.33
CA GLU A 70 14.04 2.18 1.05
C GLU A 70 14.82 1.46 2.17
N LYS A 71 16.15 1.61 2.18
CA LYS A 71 16.97 1.45 3.41
C LYS A 71 18.12 2.47 3.52
N GLU A 72 17.87 3.75 3.30
CA GLU A 72 18.77 4.82 3.77
C GLU A 72 18.04 5.91 4.55
N ALA A 73 17.29 5.53 5.60
CA ALA A 73 16.99 6.43 6.70
C ALA A 73 18.01 6.21 7.84
N SER A 74 19.23 6.68 7.63
CA SER A 74 20.20 6.88 8.71
C SER A 74 19.79 8.07 9.58
N PRO A 75 19.72 7.97 10.92
CA PRO A 75 19.91 9.12 11.77
C PRO A 75 21.32 9.09 12.37
N LYS A 76 22.14 10.07 11.95
CA LYS A 76 23.40 10.44 12.59
C LYS A 76 23.18 10.86 14.06
N LYS A 77 24.01 10.27 14.94
CA LYS A 77 24.65 10.82 16.16
C LYS A 77 23.81 11.65 17.16
N THR A 78 23.74 11.17 18.41
CA THR A 78 23.90 12.04 19.60
C THR A 78 24.87 11.38 20.59
N LYS A 79 25.69 12.22 21.22
CA LYS A 79 26.94 11.92 21.94
C LYS A 79 26.72 11.24 23.31
N SER A 80 27.75 10.49 23.72
CA SER A 80 28.07 9.89 25.03
C SER A 80 27.83 10.77 26.28
N PRO A 81 27.77 10.20 27.51
CA PRO A 81 29.01 10.11 28.30
C PRO A 81 29.22 8.81 29.12
N LYS A 82 30.50 8.62 29.40
CA LYS A 82 31.24 7.59 30.15
C LYS A 82 30.98 7.62 31.67
N SER A 83 30.89 6.46 32.33
CA SER A 83 31.14 6.18 33.78
C SER A 83 30.63 4.73 34.02
N ARG A 84 31.28 3.76 34.66
CA ARG A 84 32.45 3.64 35.53
C ARG A 84 32.93 2.20 35.45
#